data_AF-A0A2E4DA92-F1
#
_entry.id   AF-A0A2E4DA92-F1
#
_cell.length_a   1.000
_cell.length_b   1.000
_cell.length_c   1.000
_cell.angle_alpha   90.00
_cell.angle_beta   90.00
_cell.angle_gamma   90.00
#
_symmetry.space_group_name_H-M   'P 1'
#
loop_
_entity.id
_entity.type
_entity.pdbx_description
1 polymer ?
#
loop_
_entity_poly.entity_id
_entity_poly.type
_entity_poly.pdbx_seq_one_letter_code
_entity_poly.pdbx_strand_id
1 'polypeptide(L)'
;MHKILFLFGLLFLSTPALTAIDCENGLMSEDMPTLAGGRVKPYYVLARETFKFLEGKPKDSLTRFCKLSLGKDESQVPVSILIEHVDTKKLLGLSQSEKSIPAQELVLKKELMRAEAMKLKENNSYKKDLNKTFNRLITYEKLIQGEAFHVYGMIDGNMDWHIFKNYLTLESEDLTEAIQNSKQMYIQQNNDTYLLELTYFKSHIFDIAMLVALLGIFVIVLSKNLTWGIIFASATIVIELIGLTMRVIISGRAPITNMYETVLFSGFGALLIALIILFFRKEKTFLLAGLGYNILCLFMMKFANNMLSSSISPLVPVLRDNFWLSTHVTTIILSYAALALSWLVANITLIKLRLGKLSKAEYRYNEGLTYTCIKIGVVLLAAGIILGGVWADYSWGRFWGWDPKETWSLIVLLFYMALLHGKYTSWINTHRFVMATAAGFMTVMMAWFGVNYILASGLHSYGFSEGGAVFLGSFFLIQTFIIIVCGVKFRYSNEA
;
A
#
# COMPACT_ATOMS: atom_id res chain seq x y z
N MET A 1 18.70 42.36 -58.16
CA MET A 1 18.98 40.94 -57.84
C MET A 1 18.97 40.81 -56.32
N HIS A 2 17.90 40.28 -55.71
CA HIS A 2 17.82 38.88 -55.21
C HIS A 2 18.86 38.61 -54.10
N LYS A 3 18.58 38.16 -52.85
CA LYS A 3 17.47 37.44 -52.18
C LYS A 3 17.76 37.50 -50.65
N ILE A 4 16.80 37.84 -49.77
CA ILE A 4 15.94 36.98 -48.90
C ILE A 4 16.73 36.24 -47.78
N LEU A 5 16.64 36.62 -46.49
CA LEU A 5 15.61 36.40 -45.43
C LEU A 5 15.51 34.95 -44.90
N PHE A 6 15.84 34.72 -43.62
CA PHE A 6 14.87 34.40 -42.54
C PHE A 6 15.61 33.99 -41.24
N LEU A 7 15.57 34.88 -40.24
CA LEU A 7 15.67 34.52 -38.82
C LEU A 7 14.36 33.82 -38.44
N PHE A 8 14.41 32.61 -37.90
CA PHE A 8 13.27 32.03 -37.20
C PHE A 8 13.32 32.48 -35.74
N GLY A 9 12.55 33.51 -35.43
CA GLY A 9 12.17 33.84 -34.06
C GLY A 9 11.20 32.79 -33.54
N LEU A 10 11.55 32.13 -32.44
CA LEU A 10 10.60 31.43 -31.59
C LEU A 10 9.68 32.47 -30.95
N LEU A 11 8.50 32.63 -31.56
CA LEU A 11 7.35 33.31 -30.98
C LEU A 11 6.94 32.57 -29.69
N PHE A 12 7.50 32.99 -28.57
CA PHE A 12 6.80 32.91 -27.29
C PHE A 12 5.70 33.97 -27.33
N LEU A 13 4.48 33.55 -27.69
CA LEU A 13 3.28 34.29 -27.35
C LEU A 13 3.14 34.24 -25.82
N SER A 14 3.74 35.21 -25.14
CA SER A 14 3.40 35.54 -23.76
C SER A 14 1.96 36.06 -23.76
N THR A 15 1.00 35.23 -23.36
CA THR A 15 -0.36 35.68 -23.04
C THR A 15 -0.31 36.54 -21.77
N PRO A 16 -0.63 37.84 -21.83
CA PRO A 16 -0.69 38.69 -20.67
C PRO A 16 -2.10 38.55 -20.05
N ALA A 17 -2.36 37.49 -19.30
CA ALA A 17 -3.64 37.33 -18.59
C ALA A 17 -3.58 36.44 -17.31
N LEU A 18 -2.56 35.60 -17.13
CA LEU A 18 -2.51 34.66 -15.99
C LEU A 18 -1.81 35.18 -14.73
N THR A 19 -1.31 36.43 -14.72
CA THR A 19 -0.58 36.99 -13.58
C THR A 19 -1.48 37.45 -12.43
N ALA A 20 -2.80 37.56 -12.63
CA ALA A 20 -3.77 37.99 -11.62
C ALA A 20 -4.52 36.85 -10.92
N ILE A 21 -4.25 35.59 -11.28
CA ILE A 21 -4.96 34.43 -10.72
C ILE A 21 -4.31 34.02 -9.40
N ASP A 22 -5.07 34.16 -8.30
CA ASP A 22 -4.60 33.92 -6.95
C ASP A 22 -4.90 32.50 -6.45
N CYS A 23 -3.88 31.64 -6.53
CA CYS A 23 -3.93 30.29 -5.95
C CYS A 23 -3.83 30.28 -4.41
N GLU A 24 -3.53 31.40 -3.75
CA GLU A 24 -3.44 31.51 -2.29
C GLU A 24 -4.79 31.87 -1.67
N ASN A 25 -5.65 32.59 -2.40
CA ASN A 25 -7.01 32.97 -1.96
C ASN A 25 -8.13 32.06 -2.52
N GLY A 26 -7.82 30.80 -2.88
CA GLY A 26 -8.85 29.78 -3.04
C GLY A 26 -9.52 29.69 -4.41
N LEU A 27 -8.81 29.99 -5.51
CA LEU A 27 -9.28 29.69 -6.87
C LEU A 27 -9.81 28.25 -6.97
N MET A 28 -9.02 27.28 -6.51
CA MET A 28 -9.40 25.87 -6.47
C MET A 28 -9.61 25.44 -5.02
N SER A 29 -10.87 25.26 -4.64
CA SER A 29 -11.22 24.77 -3.31
C SER A 29 -10.81 23.30 -3.12
N GLU A 30 -10.51 22.90 -1.89
CA GLU A 30 -10.08 21.54 -1.56
C GLU A 30 -11.13 20.47 -1.89
N ASP A 31 -12.39 20.86 -1.87
CA ASP A 31 -13.57 20.05 -2.10
C ASP A 31 -14.12 20.18 -3.53
N MET A 32 -13.41 20.88 -4.42
CA MET A 32 -13.79 20.96 -5.83
C MET A 32 -13.77 19.55 -6.46
N PRO A 33 -14.83 19.15 -7.19
CA PRO A 33 -14.86 17.86 -7.88
C PRO A 33 -13.92 17.88 -9.08
N THR A 34 -13.07 16.87 -9.20
CA THR A 34 -12.17 16.69 -10.35
C THR A 34 -12.29 15.30 -10.92
N LEU A 35 -12.26 15.17 -12.24
CA LEU A 35 -12.17 13.87 -12.91
C LEU A 35 -10.74 13.65 -13.38
N ALA A 36 -10.11 12.62 -12.81
CA ALA A 36 -8.74 12.22 -13.15
C ALA A 36 -8.62 10.69 -13.14
N GLY A 37 -8.09 10.13 -14.22
CA GLY A 37 -7.91 8.68 -14.36
C GLY A 37 -9.22 7.89 -14.37
N GLY A 38 -10.31 8.48 -14.87
CA GLY A 38 -11.62 7.84 -14.97
C GLY A 38 -12.42 7.77 -13.66
N ARG A 39 -12.01 8.50 -12.62
CA ARG A 39 -12.71 8.57 -11.34
C ARG A 39 -12.83 10.01 -10.85
N VAL A 40 -14.00 10.36 -10.32
CA VAL A 40 -14.23 11.65 -9.65
C VAL A 40 -13.59 11.62 -8.27
N LYS A 41 -12.83 12.65 -7.93
CA LYS A 41 -12.19 12.83 -6.63
C LYS A 41 -12.08 14.31 -6.25
N PRO A 42 -12.04 14.65 -4.95
CA PRO A 42 -11.77 16.00 -4.50
C PRO A 42 -10.40 16.49 -4.97
N TYR A 43 -10.31 17.77 -5.33
CA TYR A 43 -9.08 18.42 -5.78
C TYR A 43 -7.92 18.24 -4.79
N TYR A 44 -8.19 18.33 -3.48
CA TYR A 44 -7.20 18.07 -2.43
C TYR A 44 -6.56 16.68 -2.55
N VAL A 45 -7.38 15.67 -2.82
CA VAL A 45 -6.92 14.29 -2.94
C VAL A 45 -6.06 14.14 -4.19
N LEU A 46 -6.52 14.67 -5.32
CA LEU A 46 -5.78 14.67 -6.58
C LEU A 46 -4.39 15.32 -6.42
N ALA A 47 -4.33 16.52 -5.85
CA ALA A 47 -3.08 17.25 -5.65
C ALA A 47 -2.10 16.46 -4.77
N ARG A 48 -2.60 15.93 -3.64
CA ARG A 48 -1.79 15.15 -2.69
C ARG A 48 -1.30 13.83 -3.28
N GLU A 49 -2.15 13.11 -4.01
CA GLU A 49 -1.76 11.88 -4.71
C GLU A 49 -0.71 12.14 -5.79
N THR A 50 -0.87 13.24 -6.54
CA THR A 50 0.07 13.62 -7.61
C THR A 50 1.46 13.92 -7.06
N PHE A 51 1.57 14.78 -6.04
CA PHE A 51 2.87 15.06 -5.42
C PHE A 51 3.45 13.88 -4.66
N LYS A 52 2.62 13.03 -4.05
CA LYS A 52 3.10 11.76 -3.47
C LYS A 52 3.68 10.84 -4.54
N PHE A 53 3.06 10.78 -5.73
CA PHE A 53 3.56 9.98 -6.85
C PHE A 53 4.85 10.54 -7.45
N LEU A 54 4.95 11.87 -7.62
CA LEU A 54 6.11 12.55 -8.19
C LEU A 54 7.30 12.60 -7.21
N GLU A 55 7.08 13.09 -5.98
CA GLU A 55 8.15 13.47 -5.03
C GLU A 55 8.25 12.52 -3.81
N GLY A 56 7.29 11.61 -3.63
CA GLY A 56 7.19 10.71 -2.47
C GLY A 56 6.63 11.35 -1.20
N LYS A 57 6.88 12.65 -0.97
CA LYS A 57 6.35 13.40 0.18
C LYS A 57 5.50 14.60 -0.28
N PRO A 58 4.19 14.60 -0.02
CA PRO A 58 3.36 15.76 -0.33
C PRO A 58 3.66 16.90 0.66
N LYS A 59 4.45 17.89 0.25
CA LYS A 59 4.50 19.23 0.87
C LYS A 59 3.41 20.10 0.25
N ASP A 60 3.01 21.17 0.94
CA ASP A 60 1.95 22.15 0.58
C ASP A 60 1.40 21.99 -0.85
N SER A 61 0.47 21.05 -1.00
CA SER A 61 0.20 20.43 -2.30
C SER A 61 -0.83 21.22 -3.10
N LEU A 62 -1.75 21.93 -2.46
CA LEU A 62 -2.83 22.63 -3.15
C LEU A 62 -2.31 23.81 -3.97
N THR A 63 -1.66 24.77 -3.31
CA THR A 63 -1.17 25.98 -3.95
C THR A 63 -0.11 25.68 -5.01
N ARG A 64 0.78 24.70 -4.74
CA ARG A 64 1.76 24.22 -5.74
C ARG A 64 1.07 23.58 -6.94
N PHE A 65 0.06 22.74 -6.73
CA PHE A 65 -0.68 22.09 -7.82
C PHE A 65 -1.39 23.11 -8.69
N CYS A 66 -2.06 24.09 -8.06
CA CYS A 66 -2.72 25.20 -8.76
C CYS A 66 -1.72 26.00 -9.60
N LYS A 67 -0.61 26.46 -9.00
CA LYS A 67 0.44 27.24 -9.69
C LYS A 67 1.00 26.47 -10.90
N LEU A 68 1.31 25.18 -10.74
CA LEU A 68 1.78 24.33 -11.85
C LEU A 68 0.71 24.12 -12.93
N SER A 69 -0.55 23.90 -12.54
CA SER A 69 -1.65 23.68 -13.50
C SER A 69 -1.92 24.89 -14.38
N LEU A 70 -1.61 26.08 -13.90
CA LEU A 70 -1.67 27.34 -14.65
C LEU A 70 -0.45 27.57 -15.57
N GLY A 71 0.45 26.59 -15.68
CA GLY A 71 1.65 26.70 -16.51
C GLY A 71 2.74 27.62 -15.95
N LYS A 72 2.73 27.92 -14.64
CA LYS A 72 3.87 28.62 -14.01
C LYS A 72 5.09 27.71 -14.00
N ASP A 73 6.23 28.27 -14.37
CA ASP A 73 7.49 27.55 -14.57
C ASP A 73 8.06 26.94 -13.27
N GLU A 74 8.83 25.87 -13.40
CA GLU A 74 9.47 25.13 -12.29
C GLU A 74 10.45 26.02 -11.50
N SER A 75 10.96 27.10 -12.12
CA SER A 75 11.74 28.15 -11.45
C SER A 75 10.98 28.83 -10.31
N GLN A 76 9.64 28.87 -10.38
CA GLN A 76 8.76 29.39 -9.32
C GLN A 76 8.24 28.28 -8.39
N VAL A 77 8.09 27.05 -8.90
CA VAL A 77 7.59 25.90 -8.14
C VAL A 77 8.41 24.64 -8.47
N PRO A 78 9.51 24.37 -7.75
CA PRO A 78 10.39 23.24 -8.07
C PRO A 78 9.68 21.90 -7.88
N VAL A 79 9.92 20.94 -8.78
CA VAL A 79 9.35 19.58 -8.71
C VAL A 79 10.45 18.55 -8.86
N SER A 80 10.65 17.72 -7.84
CA SER A 80 11.69 16.68 -7.87
C SER A 80 11.07 15.31 -8.10
N ILE A 81 11.38 14.69 -9.25
CA ILE A 81 10.89 13.36 -9.60
C ILE A 81 11.73 12.29 -8.90
N LEU A 82 11.07 11.43 -8.12
CA LEU A 82 11.71 10.33 -7.40
C LEU A 82 12.25 9.26 -8.37
N ILE A 83 13.46 8.79 -8.13
CA ILE A 83 14.12 7.69 -8.86
C ILE A 83 14.48 6.59 -7.87
N GLU A 84 13.96 5.38 -8.10
CA GLU A 84 13.97 4.30 -7.13
C GLU A 84 15.03 3.22 -7.42
N HIS A 85 15.42 2.99 -8.68
CA HIS A 85 16.37 1.93 -9.02
C HIS A 85 17.80 2.45 -9.22
N VAL A 86 18.79 1.69 -8.73
CA VAL A 86 20.22 2.05 -8.82
C VAL A 86 20.68 2.20 -10.28
N ASP A 87 20.24 1.28 -11.15
CA ASP A 87 20.60 1.36 -12.58
C ASP A 87 19.90 2.53 -13.29
N THR A 88 18.71 2.95 -12.85
CA THR A 88 18.04 4.16 -13.38
C THR A 88 18.81 5.40 -12.97
N LYS A 89 19.27 5.47 -11.72
CA LYS A 89 20.15 6.56 -11.25
C LYS A 89 21.42 6.64 -12.08
N LYS A 90 22.06 5.49 -12.33
CA LYS A 90 23.27 5.41 -13.15
C LYS A 90 23.03 5.88 -14.60
N LEU A 91 21.92 5.46 -15.22
CA LEU A 91 21.53 5.92 -16.56
C LEU A 91 21.35 7.44 -16.62
N LEU A 92 20.76 8.02 -15.56
CA LEU A 92 20.49 9.45 -15.46
C LEU A 92 21.71 10.27 -14.98
N GLY A 93 22.84 9.64 -14.68
CA GLY A 93 24.04 10.32 -14.18
C GLY A 93 23.96 10.77 -12.72
N LEU A 94 23.06 10.18 -11.93
CA LEU A 94 22.86 10.47 -10.51
C LEU A 94 23.78 9.60 -9.65
N SER A 95 24.22 10.14 -8.51
CA SER A 95 24.90 9.40 -7.45
C SER A 95 23.93 8.40 -6.77
N GLN A 96 24.47 7.36 -6.13
CA GLN A 96 23.62 6.39 -5.40
C GLN A 96 22.85 7.03 -4.23
N SER A 97 23.38 8.11 -3.66
CA SER A 97 22.76 8.88 -2.58
C SER A 97 21.58 9.74 -3.02
N GLU A 98 21.55 10.16 -4.29
CA GLU A 98 20.45 10.96 -4.82
C GLU A 98 19.20 10.10 -5.00
N LYS A 99 18.07 10.64 -4.56
CA LYS A 99 16.77 9.96 -4.60
C LYS A 99 15.81 10.59 -5.59
N SER A 100 16.16 11.73 -6.15
CA SER A 100 15.31 12.49 -7.04
C SER A 100 16.13 13.34 -8.00
N ILE A 101 15.51 13.69 -9.12
CA ILE A 101 16.06 14.56 -10.16
C ILE A 101 15.04 15.69 -10.44
N PRO A 102 15.47 16.94 -10.71
CA PRO A 102 14.57 18.00 -11.15
C PRO A 102 13.78 17.59 -12.40
N ALA A 103 12.52 17.99 -12.51
CA ALA A 103 11.65 17.52 -13.57
C ALA A 103 12.11 18.01 -14.95
N GLN A 104 12.49 19.28 -15.09
CA GLN A 104 13.10 19.85 -16.31
C GLN A 104 14.33 19.08 -16.80
N GLU A 105 15.23 18.68 -15.89
CA GLU A 105 16.41 17.90 -16.26
C GLU A 105 16.01 16.51 -16.80
N LEU A 106 14.99 15.90 -16.20
CA LEU A 106 14.49 14.61 -16.63
C LEU A 106 13.77 14.67 -17.99
N VAL A 107 13.08 15.77 -18.30
CA VAL A 107 12.46 16.01 -19.63
C VAL A 107 13.52 15.91 -20.73
N LEU A 108 14.71 16.49 -20.51
CA LEU A 108 15.82 16.43 -21.48
C LEU A 108 16.34 14.99 -21.70
N LYS A 109 16.16 14.10 -20.71
CA LYS A 109 16.59 12.70 -20.73
C LYS A 109 15.45 11.72 -21.11
N LYS A 110 14.28 12.23 -21.54
CA LYS A 110 13.09 11.43 -21.86
C LYS A 110 13.34 10.35 -22.91
N GLU A 111 13.93 10.73 -24.05
CA GLU A 111 14.19 9.80 -25.15
C GLU A 111 15.27 8.76 -24.79
N LEU A 112 16.25 9.14 -23.95
CA LEU A 112 17.24 8.20 -23.42
C LEU A 112 16.57 7.09 -22.60
N MET A 113 15.68 7.44 -21.67
CA MET A 113 14.96 6.46 -20.85
C MET A 113 14.08 5.56 -21.72
N ARG A 114 13.40 6.13 -22.72
CA ARG A 114 12.52 5.40 -23.63
C ARG A 114 13.32 4.39 -24.46
N ALA A 115 14.44 4.81 -25.03
CA ALA A 115 15.33 3.95 -25.80
C ALA A 115 15.86 2.78 -24.94
N GLU A 116 16.27 3.06 -23.69
CA GLU A 116 16.77 2.02 -22.79
C GLU A 116 15.68 1.01 -22.39
N ALA A 117 14.47 1.50 -22.08
CA ALA A 117 13.33 0.63 -21.76
C ALA A 117 12.95 -0.31 -22.93
N MET A 118 13.12 0.13 -24.18
CA MET A 118 12.87 -0.70 -25.36
C MET A 118 13.92 -1.79 -25.56
N LYS A 119 15.19 -1.57 -25.18
CA LYS A 119 16.27 -2.57 -25.30
C LYS A 119 16.08 -3.75 -24.36
N LEU A 120 15.51 -3.50 -23.18
CA LEU A 120 15.28 -4.53 -22.17
C LEU A 120 14.17 -5.48 -22.64
N LYS A 121 14.51 -6.70 -23.04
CA LYS A 121 13.52 -7.72 -23.44
C LYS A 121 12.75 -8.27 -22.25
N GLU A 122 13.44 -8.56 -21.15
CA GLU A 122 12.84 -9.07 -19.93
C GLU A 122 12.19 -7.98 -19.09
N ASN A 123 11.04 -8.30 -18.50
CA ASN A 123 10.30 -7.37 -17.66
C ASN A 123 10.81 -7.42 -16.20
N ASN A 124 12.08 -7.06 -16.03
CA ASN A 124 12.79 -7.07 -14.75
C ASN A 124 12.50 -5.80 -13.91
N SER A 125 13.03 -5.76 -12.68
CA SER A 125 12.89 -4.62 -11.76
C SER A 125 13.34 -3.29 -12.36
N TYR A 126 14.43 -3.31 -13.12
CA TYR A 126 15.00 -2.13 -13.77
C TYR A 126 14.05 -1.55 -14.84
N LYS A 127 13.53 -2.39 -15.74
CA LYS A 127 12.58 -1.98 -16.78
C LYS A 127 11.29 -1.41 -16.15
N LYS A 128 10.81 -2.01 -15.06
CA LYS A 128 9.63 -1.51 -14.31
C LYS A 128 9.89 -0.12 -13.73
N ASP A 129 11.07 0.12 -13.16
CA ASP A 129 11.42 1.44 -12.63
C ASP A 129 11.57 2.51 -13.71
N LEU A 130 12.19 2.17 -14.85
CA LEU A 130 12.24 3.07 -16.01
C LEU A 130 10.84 3.47 -16.48
N ASN A 131 9.94 2.50 -16.64
CA ASN A 131 8.54 2.77 -17.00
C ASN A 131 7.81 3.61 -15.95
N LYS A 132 8.05 3.35 -14.65
CA LYS A 132 7.48 4.12 -13.54
C LYS A 132 7.97 5.56 -13.56
N THR A 133 9.26 5.78 -13.77
CA THR A 133 9.89 7.10 -13.89
C THR A 133 9.34 7.85 -15.11
N PHE A 134 9.21 7.17 -16.24
CA PHE A 134 8.60 7.74 -17.44
C PHE A 134 7.14 8.15 -17.20
N ASN A 135 6.37 7.33 -16.48
CA ASN A 135 5.00 7.68 -16.09
C ASN A 135 4.95 8.90 -15.15
N ARG A 136 5.89 9.04 -14.21
CA ARG A 136 6.04 10.25 -13.37
C ARG A 136 6.27 11.48 -14.23
N LEU A 137 7.17 11.39 -15.22
CA LEU A 137 7.46 12.47 -16.14
C LEU A 137 6.22 12.88 -16.95
N ILE A 138 5.46 11.92 -17.50
CA ILE A 138 4.21 12.21 -18.22
C ILE A 138 3.18 12.87 -17.29
N THR A 139 3.05 12.41 -16.05
CA THR A 139 2.15 13.05 -15.08
C THR A 139 2.53 14.50 -14.82
N TYR A 140 3.83 14.80 -14.72
CA TYR A 140 4.33 16.16 -14.58
C TYR A 140 4.04 17.00 -15.84
N GLU A 141 4.33 16.49 -17.05
CA GLU A 141 4.04 17.19 -18.31
C GLU A 141 2.55 17.54 -18.46
N LYS A 142 1.66 16.58 -18.16
CA LYS A 142 0.22 16.81 -18.15
C LYS A 142 -0.20 17.85 -17.12
N LEU A 143 0.46 17.89 -15.96
CA LEU A 143 0.17 18.86 -14.92
C LEU A 143 0.48 20.28 -15.41
N ILE A 144 1.69 20.52 -15.92
CA ILE A 144 2.10 21.86 -16.37
C ILE A 144 1.34 22.34 -17.61
N GLN A 145 0.78 21.43 -18.39
CA GLN A 145 -0.05 21.74 -19.57
C GLN A 145 -1.53 21.96 -19.22
N GLY A 146 -1.94 21.80 -17.97
CA GLY A 146 -3.35 21.85 -17.56
C GLY A 146 -4.17 20.66 -18.06
N GLU A 147 -3.55 19.55 -18.43
CA GLU A 147 -4.18 18.33 -18.97
C GLU A 147 -4.30 17.20 -17.93
N ALA A 148 -3.87 17.44 -16.68
CA ALA A 148 -3.85 16.42 -15.63
C ALA A 148 -5.26 16.06 -15.11
N PHE A 149 -6.24 16.95 -15.23
CA PHE A 149 -7.59 16.77 -14.70
C PHE A 149 -8.64 17.51 -15.51
N HIS A 150 -9.90 17.12 -15.29
CA HIS A 150 -11.06 17.79 -15.84
C HIS A 150 -11.84 18.48 -14.73
N VAL A 151 -12.43 19.62 -15.09
CA VAL A 151 -13.35 20.40 -14.26
C VAL A 151 -14.74 20.24 -14.84
N TYR A 152 -15.73 20.12 -13.97
CA TYR A 152 -17.12 19.98 -14.38
C TYR A 152 -17.71 21.37 -14.61
N GLY A 153 -18.33 21.61 -15.76
CA GLY A 153 -18.95 22.90 -16.03
C GLY A 153 -19.54 22.98 -17.43
N MET A 154 -20.02 24.17 -17.76
CA MET A 154 -20.57 24.47 -19.09
C MET A 154 -19.51 25.13 -19.97
N ILE A 155 -19.16 24.48 -21.07
CA ILE A 155 -18.39 25.06 -22.17
C ILE A 155 -19.19 24.84 -23.44
N ASP A 156 -19.36 25.90 -24.25
CA ASP A 156 -20.10 25.87 -25.52
C ASP A 156 -21.52 25.29 -25.41
N GLY A 157 -22.19 25.49 -24.26
CA GLY A 157 -23.55 25.01 -24.00
C GLY A 157 -23.66 23.52 -23.66
N ASN A 158 -22.54 22.80 -23.52
CA ASN A 158 -22.52 21.40 -23.07
C ASN A 158 -22.02 21.30 -21.62
N MET A 159 -22.87 20.77 -20.73
CA MET A 159 -22.52 20.52 -19.33
C MET A 159 -21.88 19.14 -19.19
N ASP A 160 -20.56 19.11 -19.09
CA ASP A 160 -19.79 17.87 -18.98
C ASP A 160 -18.42 18.13 -18.31
N TRP A 161 -17.58 17.09 -18.25
CA TRP A 161 -16.20 17.16 -17.83
C TRP A 161 -15.32 17.72 -18.95
N HIS A 162 -14.75 18.90 -18.72
CA HIS A 162 -13.85 19.55 -19.66
C HIS A 162 -12.43 19.59 -19.12
N ILE A 163 -11.44 19.38 -20.00
CA ILE A 163 -10.02 19.43 -19.60
C ILE A 163 -9.72 20.83 -19.05
N PHE A 164 -9.00 20.91 -17.93
CA PHE A 164 -8.69 22.19 -17.27
C PHE A 164 -8.04 23.21 -18.22
N LYS A 165 -7.17 22.76 -19.13
CA LYS A 165 -6.58 23.55 -20.22
C LYS A 165 -7.59 24.38 -21.02
N ASN A 166 -8.80 23.87 -21.26
CA ASN A 166 -9.83 24.59 -22.00
C ASN A 166 -10.33 25.83 -21.25
N TYR A 167 -10.27 25.83 -19.91
CA TYR A 167 -10.62 27.00 -19.11
C TYR A 167 -9.52 28.07 -19.13
N LEU A 168 -8.27 27.70 -19.43
CA LEU A 168 -7.14 28.65 -19.50
C LEU A 168 -7.25 29.64 -20.68
N THR A 169 -8.18 29.40 -21.62
CA THR A 169 -8.48 30.35 -22.71
C THR A 169 -9.48 31.43 -22.31
N LEU A 170 -10.14 31.30 -21.16
CA LEU A 170 -11.10 32.27 -20.64
C LEU A 170 -10.39 33.49 -20.03
N GLU A 171 -11.09 34.61 -19.92
CA GLU A 171 -10.62 35.75 -19.14
C GLU A 171 -10.55 35.40 -17.64
N SER A 172 -9.75 36.14 -16.85
CA SER A 172 -9.46 35.76 -15.46
C SER A 172 -10.69 35.78 -14.54
N GLU A 173 -11.65 36.68 -14.78
CA GLU A 173 -12.90 36.74 -14.02
C GLU A 173 -13.79 35.53 -14.34
N ASP A 174 -14.03 35.27 -15.64
CA ASP A 174 -14.80 34.11 -16.13
C ASP A 174 -14.21 32.77 -15.68
N LEU A 175 -12.88 32.64 -15.67
CA LEU A 175 -12.19 31.47 -15.16
C LEU A 175 -12.49 31.24 -13.67
N THR A 176 -12.42 32.30 -12.87
CA THR A 176 -12.63 32.22 -11.43
C THR A 176 -14.07 31.82 -11.12
N GLU A 177 -15.03 32.44 -11.81
CA GLU A 177 -16.45 32.12 -11.68
C GLU A 177 -16.73 30.68 -12.12
N ALA A 178 -16.21 30.24 -13.27
CA ALA A 178 -16.41 28.89 -13.78
C ALA A 178 -15.88 27.81 -12.81
N ILE A 179 -14.71 28.03 -12.22
CA ILE A 179 -14.11 27.09 -11.26
C ILE A 179 -14.90 27.06 -9.95
N GLN A 180 -15.26 28.22 -9.40
CA GLN A 180 -15.99 28.31 -8.13
C GLN A 180 -17.40 27.71 -8.23
N ASN A 181 -18.05 27.87 -9.38
CA ASN A 181 -19.39 27.32 -9.62
C ASN A 181 -19.38 25.82 -9.95
N SER A 182 -18.23 25.25 -10.35
CA SER A 182 -18.09 23.83 -10.74
C SER A 182 -18.66 22.87 -9.70
N LYS A 183 -18.39 23.12 -8.40
CA LYS A 183 -18.90 22.29 -7.31
C LYS A 183 -20.42 22.28 -7.26
N GLN A 184 -21.05 23.44 -7.32
CA GLN A 184 -22.52 23.56 -7.24
C GLN A 184 -23.17 22.92 -8.46
N MET A 185 -22.63 23.16 -9.66
CA MET A 185 -23.10 22.54 -10.90
C MET A 185 -23.03 21.01 -10.84
N TYR A 186 -21.93 20.45 -10.34
CA TYR A 186 -21.78 19.01 -10.19
C TYR A 186 -22.75 18.43 -9.17
N ILE A 187 -22.88 19.04 -7.98
CA ILE A 187 -23.79 18.54 -6.93
C ILE A 187 -25.27 18.65 -7.36
N GLN A 188 -25.61 19.57 -8.26
CA GLN A 188 -26.97 19.68 -8.78
C GLN A 188 -27.35 18.52 -9.72
N GLN A 189 -26.41 18.03 -10.53
CA GLN A 189 -26.65 16.91 -11.46
C GLN A 189 -26.29 15.53 -10.87
N ASN A 190 -25.37 15.51 -9.92
CA ASN A 190 -24.83 14.31 -9.30
C ASN A 190 -25.06 14.36 -7.78
N ASN A 191 -24.29 13.58 -7.02
CA ASN A 191 -24.34 13.58 -5.57
C ASN A 191 -22.99 14.02 -4.98
N ASP A 192 -22.99 14.29 -3.69
CA ASP A 192 -21.83 14.71 -2.92
C ASP A 192 -20.94 13.54 -2.45
N THR A 193 -21.16 12.33 -2.96
CA THR A 193 -20.47 11.11 -2.50
C THR A 193 -18.95 11.17 -2.63
N TYR A 194 -18.42 11.93 -3.60
CA TYR A 194 -16.97 12.14 -3.76
C TYR A 194 -16.33 12.84 -2.54
N LEU A 195 -17.09 13.63 -1.77
CA LEU A 195 -16.62 14.29 -0.56
C LEU A 195 -16.28 13.28 0.56
N LEU A 196 -16.83 12.07 0.50
CA LEU A 196 -16.45 10.99 1.42
C LEU A 196 -14.95 10.70 1.37
N GLU A 197 -14.33 10.82 0.20
CA GLU A 197 -12.89 10.65 0.05
C GLU A 197 -12.11 11.77 0.75
N LEU A 198 -12.60 13.01 0.72
CA LEU A 198 -11.98 14.11 1.45
C LEU A 198 -11.99 13.84 2.96
N THR A 199 -13.14 13.42 3.50
CA THR A 199 -13.30 13.03 4.90
C THR A 199 -12.39 11.86 5.26
N TYR A 200 -12.32 10.85 4.40
CA TYR A 200 -11.43 9.70 4.58
C TYR A 200 -9.95 10.09 4.66
N PHE A 201 -9.48 10.96 3.76
CA PHE A 201 -8.09 11.41 3.77
C PHE A 201 -7.75 12.31 4.98
N LYS A 202 -8.66 13.19 5.40
CA LYS A 202 -8.44 14.14 6.50
C LYS A 202 -8.62 13.51 7.89
N SER A 203 -9.45 12.48 8.01
CA SER A 203 -9.76 11.85 9.31
C SER A 203 -8.61 11.05 9.91
N HIS A 204 -7.60 10.66 9.14
CA HIS A 204 -6.45 9.88 9.62
C HIS A 204 -6.87 8.62 10.42
N ILE A 205 -7.96 7.97 10.03
CA ILE A 205 -8.62 6.88 10.78
C ILE A 205 -7.66 5.77 11.24
N PHE A 206 -6.75 5.34 10.38
CA PHE A 206 -5.81 4.26 10.74
C PHE A 206 -4.71 4.71 11.69
N ASP A 207 -4.34 6.00 11.69
CA ASP A 207 -3.45 6.56 12.70
C ASP A 207 -4.13 6.55 14.08
N ILE A 208 -5.43 6.89 14.11
CA ILE A 208 -6.24 6.82 15.34
C ILE A 208 -6.36 5.38 15.82
N ALA A 209 -6.67 4.43 14.93
CA ALA A 209 -6.71 2.99 15.26
C ALA A 209 -5.40 2.51 15.89
N MET A 210 -4.26 2.93 15.33
CA MET A 210 -2.94 2.58 15.86
C MET A 210 -2.73 3.14 17.27
N LEU A 211 -3.10 4.40 17.53
CA LEU A 211 -2.99 5.01 18.85
C LEU A 211 -3.89 4.32 19.88
N VAL A 212 -5.13 3.97 19.49
CA VAL A 212 -6.07 3.23 20.34
C VAL A 212 -5.53 1.83 20.66
N ALA A 213 -4.95 1.12 19.69
CA ALA A 213 -4.34 -0.18 19.91
C ALA A 213 -3.11 -0.10 20.83
N LEU A 214 -2.23 0.89 20.63
CA LEU A 214 -1.06 1.15 21.48
C LEU A 214 -1.47 1.47 22.91
N LEU A 215 -2.48 2.33 23.09
CA LEU A 215 -3.04 2.65 24.40
C LEU A 215 -3.63 1.38 25.05
N GLY A 216 -4.28 0.52 24.26
CA GLY A 216 -4.77 -0.78 24.71
C GLY A 216 -3.67 -1.64 25.33
N ILE A 217 -2.55 -1.84 24.63
CA ILE A 217 -1.42 -2.60 25.20
C ILE A 217 -0.87 -1.92 26.46
N PHE A 218 -0.68 -0.60 26.42
CA PHE A 218 -0.15 0.15 27.56
C PHE A 218 -1.03 0.00 28.81
N VAL A 219 -2.35 0.13 28.68
CA VAL A 219 -3.30 -0.03 29.78
C VAL A 219 -3.36 -1.47 30.28
N ILE A 220 -3.27 -2.48 29.41
CA ILE A 220 -3.18 -3.89 29.84
C ILE A 220 -1.93 -4.10 30.71
N VAL A 221 -0.78 -3.57 30.28
CA VAL A 221 0.49 -3.73 30.99
C VAL A 221 0.45 -3.03 32.36
N LEU A 222 -0.12 -1.82 32.43
CA LEU A 222 -0.18 -1.03 33.66
C LEU A 222 -1.21 -1.57 34.66
N SER A 223 -2.45 -1.81 34.20
CA SER A 223 -3.56 -2.22 35.05
C SER A 223 -3.57 -3.72 35.36
N LYS A 224 -2.83 -4.54 34.58
CA LYS A 224 -2.89 -6.01 34.57
C LYS A 224 -4.31 -6.57 34.38
N ASN A 225 -5.23 -5.75 33.86
CA ASN A 225 -6.62 -6.11 33.68
C ASN A 225 -6.94 -6.28 32.18
N LEU A 226 -7.36 -7.50 31.81
CA LEU A 226 -7.64 -7.86 30.42
C LEU A 226 -8.89 -7.18 29.87
N THR A 227 -9.85 -6.78 30.71
CA THR A 227 -11.10 -6.16 30.27
C THR A 227 -10.83 -4.90 29.47
N TRP A 228 -9.87 -4.08 29.90
CA TRP A 228 -9.42 -2.92 29.14
C TRP A 228 -8.85 -3.31 27.78
N GLY A 229 -8.06 -4.39 27.72
CA GLY A 229 -7.55 -4.91 26.47
C GLY A 229 -8.65 -5.30 25.49
N ILE A 230 -9.73 -5.89 25.97
CA ILE A 230 -10.89 -6.25 25.13
C ILE A 230 -11.61 -5.01 24.62
N ILE A 231 -11.78 -3.99 25.48
CA ILE A 231 -12.40 -2.72 25.11
C ILE A 231 -11.59 -2.03 24.01
N PHE A 232 -10.28 -1.85 24.21
CA PHE A 232 -9.42 -1.19 23.23
C PHE A 232 -9.25 -2.00 21.93
N ALA A 233 -9.17 -3.33 22.01
CA ALA A 233 -9.14 -4.19 20.83
C ALA A 233 -10.44 -4.09 20.02
N SER A 234 -11.59 -4.15 20.68
CA SER A 234 -12.89 -3.98 20.03
C SER A 234 -13.04 -2.59 19.41
N ALA A 235 -12.61 -1.53 20.12
CA ALA A 235 -12.60 -0.17 19.60
C ALA A 235 -11.71 -0.03 18.36
N THR A 236 -10.51 -0.65 18.38
CA THR A 236 -9.60 -0.69 17.24
C THR A 236 -10.26 -1.33 16.02
N ILE A 237 -10.87 -2.51 16.19
CA ILE A 237 -11.60 -3.21 15.13
C ILE A 237 -12.73 -2.37 14.55
N VAL A 238 -13.50 -1.68 15.39
CA VAL A 238 -14.59 -0.81 14.92
C VAL A 238 -14.05 0.36 14.09
N ILE A 239 -12.97 1.01 14.54
CA ILE A 239 -12.35 2.12 13.81
C ILE A 239 -11.77 1.64 12.47
N GLU A 240 -11.07 0.50 12.45
CA GLU A 240 -10.56 -0.10 11.22
C GLU A 240 -11.68 -0.50 10.26
N LEU A 241 -12.78 -1.06 10.78
CA LEU A 241 -13.95 -1.44 10.00
C LEU A 241 -14.61 -0.21 9.35
N ILE A 242 -14.73 0.91 10.07
CA ILE A 242 -15.21 2.18 9.52
C ILE A 242 -14.30 2.63 8.37
N GLY A 243 -12.98 2.64 8.60
CA GLY A 243 -12.00 3.04 7.58
C GLY A 243 -12.01 2.13 6.34
N LEU A 244 -12.13 0.82 6.52
CA LEU A 244 -12.26 -0.17 5.45
C LEU A 244 -13.58 0.03 4.68
N THR A 245 -14.68 0.27 5.38
CA THR A 245 -16.01 0.50 4.78
C THR A 245 -16.01 1.77 3.94
N MET A 246 -15.49 2.88 4.46
CA MET A 246 -15.32 4.11 3.69
C MET A 246 -14.51 3.85 2.43
N ARG A 247 -13.40 3.10 2.53
CA ARG A 247 -12.56 2.76 1.38
C ARG A 247 -13.28 1.89 0.35
N VAL A 248 -14.15 0.96 0.78
CA VAL A 248 -15.00 0.17 -0.13
C VAL A 248 -15.99 1.07 -0.88
N ILE A 249 -16.65 1.98 -0.17
CA ILE A 249 -17.60 2.93 -0.79
C ILE A 249 -16.89 3.83 -1.81
N ILE A 250 -15.70 4.36 -1.47
CA ILE A 250 -14.92 5.24 -2.36
C ILE A 250 -14.40 4.49 -3.59
N SER A 251 -13.92 3.25 -3.41
CA SER A 251 -13.26 2.50 -4.49
C SER A 251 -14.22 1.64 -5.32
N GLY A 252 -15.42 1.34 -4.83
CA GLY A 252 -16.40 0.46 -5.47
C GLY A 252 -16.00 -1.02 -5.47
N ARG A 253 -15.06 -1.42 -4.61
CA ARG A 253 -14.42 -2.75 -4.62
C ARG A 253 -13.88 -3.15 -3.25
N ALA A 254 -13.53 -4.43 -3.10
CA ALA A 254 -12.91 -4.94 -1.88
C ALA A 254 -11.53 -4.28 -1.62
N PRO A 255 -11.18 -3.97 -0.35
CA PRO A 255 -9.98 -3.21 0.00
C PRO A 255 -8.77 -4.14 0.18
N ILE A 256 -8.41 -4.89 -0.88
CA ILE A 256 -7.35 -5.93 -0.87
C ILE A 256 -6.53 -5.98 -2.17
N THR A 257 -6.52 -4.89 -2.93
CA THR A 257 -5.98 -4.86 -4.30
C THR A 257 -4.51 -4.47 -4.39
N ASN A 258 -3.99 -3.84 -3.35
CA ASN A 258 -2.61 -3.40 -3.30
C ASN A 258 -1.97 -3.78 -1.95
N MET A 259 -0.66 -3.59 -1.83
CA MET A 259 0.06 -3.99 -0.61
C MET A 259 -0.40 -3.24 0.63
N TYR A 260 -0.72 -1.94 0.52
CA TYR A 260 -1.26 -1.16 1.64
C TYR A 260 -2.56 -1.78 2.19
N GLU A 261 -3.47 -2.11 1.28
CA GLU A 261 -4.76 -2.72 1.55
C GLU A 261 -4.63 -4.13 2.16
N THR A 262 -3.79 -4.99 1.57
CA THR A 262 -3.58 -6.35 2.11
C THR A 262 -2.92 -6.35 3.49
N VAL A 263 -2.01 -5.40 3.77
CA VAL A 263 -1.35 -5.27 5.08
C VAL A 263 -2.34 -4.84 6.14
N LEU A 264 -3.16 -3.83 5.84
CA LEU A 264 -4.24 -3.39 6.70
C LEU A 264 -5.18 -4.56 7.03
N PHE A 265 -5.64 -5.27 5.99
CA PHE A 265 -6.57 -6.37 6.15
C PHE A 265 -5.96 -7.56 6.93
N SER A 266 -4.65 -7.82 6.79
CA SER A 266 -3.95 -8.83 7.58
C SER A 266 -3.92 -8.48 9.06
N GLY A 267 -3.58 -7.23 9.42
CA GLY A 267 -3.58 -6.75 10.80
C GLY A 267 -4.96 -6.79 11.43
N PHE A 268 -5.97 -6.28 10.72
CA PHE A 268 -7.38 -6.36 11.10
C PHE A 268 -7.83 -7.82 11.30
N GLY A 269 -7.55 -8.69 10.33
CA GLY A 269 -7.92 -10.10 10.35
C GLY A 269 -7.29 -10.85 11.53
N ALA A 270 -6.03 -10.58 11.87
CA ALA A 270 -5.36 -11.22 13.00
C ALA A 270 -5.98 -10.79 14.34
N LEU A 271 -6.29 -9.50 14.50
CA LEU A 271 -6.95 -9.00 15.71
C LEU A 271 -8.38 -9.56 15.84
N LEU A 272 -9.10 -9.64 14.72
CA LEU A 272 -10.43 -10.24 14.68
C LEU A 272 -10.39 -11.73 15.06
N ILE A 273 -9.48 -12.51 14.47
CA ILE A 273 -9.27 -13.92 14.81
C ILE A 273 -8.89 -14.07 16.29
N ALA A 274 -8.02 -13.21 16.81
CA ALA A 274 -7.65 -13.20 18.21
C ALA A 274 -8.84 -12.95 19.16
N LEU A 275 -9.73 -12.01 18.82
CA LEU A 275 -10.95 -11.74 19.58
C LEU A 275 -11.94 -12.90 19.51
N ILE A 276 -12.11 -13.52 18.34
CA ILE A 276 -12.94 -14.72 18.17
C ILE A 276 -12.41 -15.85 19.05
N ILE A 277 -11.11 -16.12 19.02
CA ILE A 277 -10.48 -17.15 19.86
C ILE A 277 -10.66 -16.81 21.35
N LEU A 278 -10.50 -15.54 21.73
CA LEU A 278 -10.74 -15.10 23.09
C LEU A 278 -12.19 -15.34 23.52
N PHE A 279 -13.16 -15.04 22.66
CA PHE A 279 -14.57 -15.21 22.97
C PHE A 279 -14.95 -16.69 23.18
N PHE A 280 -14.54 -17.57 22.25
CA PHE A 280 -14.92 -18.99 22.29
C PHE A 280 -14.06 -19.83 23.24
N ARG A 281 -12.76 -19.54 23.35
CA ARG A 281 -11.80 -20.35 24.12
C ARG A 281 -11.29 -19.68 25.38
N LYS A 282 -11.64 -18.40 25.63
CA LYS A 282 -11.18 -17.60 26.78
C LYS A 282 -9.65 -17.46 26.86
N GLU A 283 -9.02 -17.51 25.69
CA GLU A 283 -7.59 -17.65 25.47
C GLU A 283 -6.90 -16.27 25.41
N LYS A 284 -6.39 -15.81 26.56
CA LYS A 284 -5.91 -14.43 26.76
C LYS A 284 -4.65 -14.07 25.96
N THR A 285 -3.77 -15.05 25.73
CA THR A 285 -2.49 -14.86 25.04
C THR A 285 -2.69 -14.36 23.60
N PHE A 286 -3.77 -14.76 22.94
CA PHE A 286 -4.06 -14.34 21.57
C PHE A 286 -4.45 -12.88 21.47
N LEU A 287 -5.10 -12.30 22.48
CA LEU A 287 -5.46 -10.89 22.45
C LEU A 287 -4.22 -10.00 22.33
N LEU A 288 -3.19 -10.28 23.15
CA LEU A 288 -1.93 -9.56 23.11
C LEU A 288 -1.17 -9.81 21.79
N ALA A 289 -1.17 -11.05 21.29
CA ALA A 289 -0.55 -11.36 20.00
C ALA A 289 -1.26 -10.64 18.84
N GLY A 290 -2.59 -10.63 18.83
CA GLY A 290 -3.41 -9.95 17.82
C GLY A 290 -3.22 -8.45 17.84
N LEU A 291 -3.27 -7.82 19.03
CA LEU A 291 -2.97 -6.39 19.19
C LEU A 291 -1.55 -6.06 18.74
N GLY A 292 -0.57 -6.87 19.14
CA GLY A 292 0.82 -6.71 18.73
C GLY A 292 1.00 -6.76 17.21
N TYR A 293 0.41 -7.77 16.55
CA TYR A 293 0.48 -7.87 15.08
C TYR A 293 -0.22 -6.72 14.38
N ASN A 294 -1.42 -6.36 14.84
CA ASN A 294 -2.20 -5.26 14.27
C ASN A 294 -1.41 -3.94 14.32
N ILE A 295 -0.80 -3.63 15.47
CA ILE A 295 0.08 -2.46 15.61
C ILE A 295 1.27 -2.55 14.64
N LEU A 296 1.91 -3.72 14.50
CA LEU A 296 3.02 -3.89 13.54
C LEU A 296 2.56 -3.57 12.10
N CYS A 297 1.37 -4.03 11.70
CA CYS A 297 0.80 -3.72 10.38
C CYS A 297 0.50 -2.23 10.21
N LEU A 298 -0.18 -1.60 11.19
CA LEU A 298 -0.50 -0.17 11.16
C LEU A 298 0.75 0.71 11.17
N PHE A 299 1.76 0.33 11.95
CA PHE A 299 3.06 1.02 11.97
C PHE A 299 3.75 0.90 10.61
N MET A 300 3.74 -0.28 9.99
CA MET A 300 4.28 -0.45 8.66
C MET A 300 3.56 0.42 7.63
N MET A 301 2.24 0.54 7.69
CA MET A 301 1.47 1.44 6.81
C MET A 301 1.88 2.90 6.95
N LYS A 302 2.18 3.36 8.18
CA LYS A 302 2.56 4.74 8.46
C LYS A 302 3.99 5.08 8.02
N PHE A 303 4.93 4.16 8.24
CA PHE A 303 6.36 4.45 8.08
C PHE A 303 6.95 3.92 6.77
N ALA A 304 6.33 2.93 6.12
CA ALA A 304 6.79 2.37 4.86
C ALA A 304 6.25 3.14 3.64
N ASN A 305 6.37 4.48 3.65
CA ASN A 305 5.74 5.38 2.68
C ASN A 305 6.10 5.14 1.21
N ASN A 306 7.31 4.63 0.95
CA ASN A 306 7.74 4.29 -0.42
C ASN A 306 7.33 2.87 -0.81
N MET A 307 7.08 2.00 0.17
CA MET A 307 6.72 0.59 -0.06
C MET A 307 5.22 0.42 -0.32
N LEU A 308 4.39 1.17 0.41
CA LEU A 308 2.94 1.01 0.46
C LEU A 308 2.25 2.27 -0.06
N SER A 309 1.54 2.14 -1.19
CA SER A 309 0.73 3.23 -1.73
C SER A 309 -0.68 3.20 -1.13
N SER A 310 -1.03 4.27 -0.43
CA SER A 310 -2.37 4.48 0.12
C SER A 310 -3.39 4.92 -0.94
N SER A 311 -2.92 5.34 -2.13
CA SER A 311 -3.74 5.88 -3.20
C SER A 311 -4.72 4.87 -3.78
N ILE A 312 -5.88 5.36 -4.22
CA ILE A 312 -6.93 4.54 -4.83
C ILE A 312 -6.85 4.71 -6.34
N SER A 313 -6.15 3.76 -6.97
CA SER A 313 -5.91 3.75 -8.42
C SER A 313 -6.87 2.83 -9.17
N PRO A 314 -7.13 3.10 -10.47
CA PRO A 314 -7.86 2.19 -11.34
C PRO A 314 -7.18 0.81 -11.38
N LEU A 315 -8.01 -0.23 -11.41
CA LEU A 315 -7.52 -1.60 -11.45
C LEU A 315 -7.10 -2.03 -12.86
N VAL A 316 -6.04 -2.84 -12.91
CA VAL A 316 -5.72 -3.62 -14.11
C VAL A 316 -6.88 -4.56 -14.44
N PRO A 317 -7.13 -4.89 -15.73
CA PRO A 317 -8.33 -5.60 -16.14
C PRO A 317 -8.65 -6.88 -15.36
N VAL A 318 -7.65 -7.72 -15.09
CA VAL A 318 -7.82 -8.97 -14.30
C VAL A 318 -8.34 -8.73 -12.89
N LEU A 319 -7.95 -7.63 -12.24
CA LEU A 319 -8.37 -7.33 -10.86
C LEU A 319 -9.78 -6.73 -10.79
N ARG A 320 -10.42 -6.42 -11.93
CA ARG A 320 -11.76 -5.81 -11.96
C ARG A 320 -12.88 -6.78 -11.61
N ASP A 321 -12.61 -8.09 -11.63
CA ASP A 321 -13.57 -9.07 -11.14
C ASP A 321 -13.60 -9.08 -9.60
N ASN A 322 -14.60 -8.40 -9.06
CA ASN A 322 -14.80 -8.26 -7.62
C ASN A 322 -15.07 -9.61 -6.92
N PHE A 323 -15.63 -10.61 -7.61
CA PHE A 323 -15.95 -11.89 -6.98
C PHE A 323 -14.67 -12.66 -6.66
N TRP A 324 -13.81 -12.87 -7.65
CA TRP A 324 -12.56 -13.60 -7.46
C TRP A 324 -11.57 -12.84 -6.59
N LEU A 325 -11.45 -11.53 -6.83
CA LEU A 325 -10.62 -10.66 -5.99
C LEU A 325 -11.02 -10.80 -4.52
N SER A 326 -12.30 -10.61 -4.22
CA SER A 326 -12.82 -10.66 -2.84
C SER A 326 -12.65 -12.05 -2.23
N THR A 327 -13.02 -13.12 -2.91
CA THR A 327 -13.02 -14.48 -2.34
C THR A 327 -11.61 -15.05 -2.16
N HIS A 328 -10.79 -15.06 -3.21
CA HIS A 328 -9.45 -15.64 -3.18
C HIS A 328 -8.51 -14.85 -2.27
N VAL A 329 -8.40 -13.53 -2.49
CA VAL A 329 -7.38 -12.72 -1.82
C VAL A 329 -7.71 -12.56 -0.33
N THR A 330 -8.97 -12.36 0.07
CA THR A 330 -9.29 -12.30 1.51
C THR A 330 -8.98 -13.62 2.21
N THR A 331 -9.28 -14.77 1.59
CA THR A 331 -9.02 -16.10 2.16
C THR A 331 -7.53 -16.31 2.40
N ILE A 332 -6.68 -15.94 1.44
CA ILE A 332 -5.21 -16.02 1.59
C ILE A 332 -4.71 -15.06 2.68
N ILE A 333 -5.19 -13.82 2.72
CA ILE A 333 -4.71 -12.84 3.71
C ILE A 333 -5.18 -13.21 5.13
N LEU A 334 -6.39 -13.78 5.29
CA LEU A 334 -6.86 -14.34 6.56
C LEU A 334 -6.04 -15.56 7.00
N SER A 335 -5.61 -16.40 6.06
CA SER A 335 -4.64 -17.46 6.34
C SER A 335 -3.33 -16.88 6.88
N TYR A 336 -2.76 -15.88 6.20
CA TYR A 336 -1.53 -15.22 6.65
C TYR A 336 -1.69 -14.56 8.02
N ALA A 337 -2.84 -13.98 8.31
CA ALA A 337 -3.17 -13.46 9.64
C ALA A 337 -3.15 -14.56 10.72
N ALA A 338 -3.76 -15.72 10.48
CA ALA A 338 -3.73 -16.85 11.41
C ALA A 338 -2.31 -17.41 11.61
N LEU A 339 -1.52 -17.51 10.53
CA LEU A 339 -0.12 -17.94 10.59
C LEU A 339 0.76 -16.90 11.32
N ALA A 340 0.48 -15.61 11.16
CA ALA A 340 1.16 -14.53 11.89
C ALA A 340 0.90 -14.59 13.41
N LEU A 341 -0.32 -14.93 13.83
CA LEU A 341 -0.61 -15.17 15.25
C LEU A 341 0.21 -16.35 15.79
N SER A 342 0.31 -17.45 15.04
CA SER A 342 1.14 -18.60 15.44
C SER A 342 2.62 -18.22 15.55
N TRP A 343 3.11 -17.38 14.65
CA TRP A 343 4.47 -16.85 14.65
C TRP A 343 4.75 -15.96 15.86
N LEU A 344 3.83 -15.05 16.21
CA LEU A 344 3.99 -14.21 17.40
C LEU A 344 3.99 -15.04 18.68
N VAL A 345 3.05 -15.97 18.84
CA VAL A 345 3.00 -16.84 20.02
C VAL A 345 4.26 -17.69 20.11
N ALA A 346 4.79 -18.20 19.00
CA ALA A 346 6.05 -18.94 18.97
C ALA A 346 7.24 -18.07 19.43
N ASN A 347 7.37 -16.84 18.92
CA ASN A 347 8.45 -15.93 19.34
C ASN A 347 8.33 -15.51 20.82
N ILE A 348 7.13 -15.17 21.29
CA ILE A 348 6.87 -14.86 22.71
C ILE A 348 7.29 -16.05 23.59
N THR A 349 6.96 -17.26 23.16
CA THR A 349 7.30 -18.50 23.87
C THR A 349 8.81 -18.70 23.93
N LEU A 350 9.53 -18.55 22.81
CA LEU A 350 11.00 -18.68 22.76
C LEU A 350 11.69 -17.64 23.64
N ILE A 351 11.23 -16.38 23.60
CA ILE A 351 11.81 -15.30 24.41
C ILE A 351 11.57 -15.55 25.90
N LYS A 352 10.34 -15.89 26.33
CA LYS A 352 10.06 -16.20 27.73
C LYS A 352 10.85 -17.40 28.23
N LEU A 353 11.01 -18.42 27.39
CA LEU A 353 11.78 -19.61 27.68
C LEU A 353 13.29 -19.31 27.81
N ARG A 354 13.83 -18.38 27.00
CA ARG A 354 15.21 -17.90 27.13
C ARG A 354 15.43 -17.11 28.41
N LEU A 355 14.45 -16.30 28.82
CA LEU A 355 14.48 -15.50 30.04
C LEU A 355 14.24 -16.32 31.32
N GLY A 356 13.93 -17.62 31.22
CA GLY A 356 13.59 -18.46 32.37
C GLY A 356 12.28 -18.07 33.04
N LYS A 357 11.39 -17.37 32.33
CA LYS A 357 10.10 -16.86 32.82
C LYS A 357 8.90 -17.68 32.37
N LEU A 358 9.14 -18.91 31.89
CA LEU A 358 8.12 -19.78 31.34
C LEU A 358 8.08 -21.10 32.11
N SER A 359 6.92 -21.45 32.66
CA SER A 359 6.70 -22.75 33.28
C SER A 359 6.51 -23.83 32.21
N LYS A 360 6.72 -25.10 32.58
CA LYS A 360 6.47 -26.23 31.67
C LYS A 360 5.00 -26.32 31.24
N ALA A 361 4.07 -25.96 32.13
CA ALA A 361 2.65 -25.96 31.83
C ALA A 361 2.29 -24.87 30.81
N GLU A 362 2.76 -23.63 31.01
CA GLU A 362 2.54 -22.52 30.08
C GLU A 362 3.19 -22.81 28.72
N TYR A 363 4.36 -23.46 28.70
CA TYR A 363 5.02 -23.88 27.46
C TYR A 363 4.18 -24.85 26.63
N ARG A 364 3.66 -25.93 27.24
CA ARG A 364 2.80 -26.91 26.55
C ARG A 364 1.47 -26.29 26.11
N TYR A 365 0.96 -25.35 26.89
CA TYR A 365 -0.24 -24.61 26.53
C TYR A 365 -0.01 -23.74 25.28
N ASN A 366 1.03 -22.90 25.26
CA ASN A 366 1.37 -22.06 24.10
C ASN A 366 1.65 -22.89 22.84
N GLU A 367 2.27 -24.07 23.00
CA GLU A 367 2.46 -25.04 21.92
C GLU A 367 1.13 -25.50 21.32
N GLY A 368 0.16 -25.93 22.15
CA GLY A 368 -1.15 -26.37 21.68
C GLY A 368 -1.95 -25.26 20.99
N LEU A 369 -1.80 -24.02 21.48
CA LEU A 369 -2.36 -22.83 20.84
C LEU A 369 -1.76 -22.60 19.46
N THR A 370 -0.43 -22.62 19.37
CA THR A 370 0.32 -22.46 18.12
C THR A 370 -0.11 -23.51 17.10
N TYR A 371 -0.20 -24.78 17.51
CA TYR A 371 -0.68 -25.88 16.68
C TYR A 371 -2.11 -25.66 16.17
N THR A 372 -3.00 -25.10 17.00
CA THR A 372 -4.37 -24.79 16.60
C THR A 372 -4.42 -23.69 15.54
N CYS A 373 -3.66 -22.61 15.70
CA CYS A 373 -3.61 -21.53 14.72
C CYS A 373 -3.03 -21.96 13.38
N ILE A 374 -2.00 -22.81 13.39
CA ILE A 374 -1.45 -23.36 12.14
C ILE A 374 -2.51 -24.18 11.41
N LYS A 375 -3.31 -25.01 12.09
CA LYS A 375 -4.40 -25.77 11.45
C LYS A 375 -5.38 -24.84 10.73
N ILE A 376 -5.82 -23.77 11.38
CA ILE A 376 -6.74 -22.78 10.77
C ILE A 376 -6.06 -22.13 9.57
N GLY A 377 -4.81 -21.66 9.73
CA GLY A 377 -4.05 -21.03 8.67
C GLY A 377 -3.86 -21.93 7.46
N VAL A 378 -3.50 -23.21 7.65
CA VAL A 378 -3.29 -24.18 6.56
C VAL A 378 -4.58 -24.49 5.81
N VAL A 379 -5.71 -24.64 6.50
CA VAL A 379 -7.01 -24.89 5.84
C VAL A 379 -7.40 -23.71 4.95
N LEU A 380 -7.28 -22.48 5.48
CA LEU A 380 -7.53 -21.27 4.70
C LEU A 380 -6.52 -21.10 3.55
N LEU A 381 -5.25 -21.45 3.78
CA LEU A 381 -4.21 -21.37 2.75
C LEU A 381 -4.51 -22.31 1.59
N ALA A 382 -4.83 -23.56 1.88
CA ALA A 382 -5.17 -24.56 0.88
C ALA A 382 -6.41 -24.17 0.08
N ALA A 383 -7.48 -23.74 0.77
CA ALA A 383 -8.69 -23.22 0.13
C ALA A 383 -8.38 -22.01 -0.77
N GLY A 384 -7.59 -21.06 -0.27
CA GLY A 384 -7.16 -19.90 -1.02
C GLY A 384 -6.35 -20.26 -2.27
N ILE A 385 -5.40 -21.20 -2.17
CA ILE A 385 -4.59 -21.65 -3.32
C ILE A 385 -5.49 -22.29 -4.40
N ILE A 386 -6.45 -23.12 -4.00
CA ILE A 386 -7.42 -23.72 -4.92
C ILE A 386 -8.28 -22.64 -5.59
N LEU A 387 -8.85 -21.71 -4.82
CA LEU A 387 -9.61 -20.58 -5.36
C LEU A 387 -8.78 -19.73 -6.33
N GLY A 388 -7.48 -19.57 -6.05
CA GLY A 388 -6.54 -18.86 -6.91
C GLY A 388 -6.32 -19.57 -8.23
N GLY A 389 -6.16 -20.90 -8.20
CA GLY A 389 -6.04 -21.71 -9.42
C GLY A 389 -7.30 -21.66 -10.28
N VAL A 390 -8.50 -21.70 -9.67
CA VAL A 390 -9.76 -21.54 -10.42
C VAL A 390 -9.86 -20.16 -11.06
N TRP A 391 -9.47 -19.11 -10.34
CA TRP A 391 -9.45 -17.75 -10.89
C TRP A 391 -8.43 -17.58 -12.01
N ALA A 392 -7.25 -18.21 -11.91
CA ALA A 392 -6.23 -18.23 -12.95
C ALA A 392 -6.73 -18.94 -14.21
N ASP A 393 -7.48 -20.04 -14.06
CA ASP A 393 -8.10 -20.75 -15.18
C ASP A 393 -9.12 -19.87 -15.91
N TYR A 394 -9.98 -19.19 -15.14
CA TYR A 394 -10.95 -18.24 -15.68
C TYR A 394 -10.29 -17.05 -16.40
N SER A 395 -9.18 -16.54 -15.88
CA SER A 395 -8.55 -15.30 -16.37
C SER A 395 -7.55 -15.54 -17.50
N TRP A 396 -6.84 -16.66 -17.48
CA TRP A 396 -5.72 -16.94 -18.38
C TRP A 396 -5.80 -18.32 -19.07
N GLY A 397 -6.88 -19.08 -18.86
CA GLY A 397 -7.08 -20.39 -19.47
C GLY A 397 -6.16 -21.48 -18.93
N ARG A 398 -5.56 -21.29 -17.75
CA ARG A 398 -4.76 -22.29 -17.06
C ARG A 398 -4.92 -22.25 -15.54
N PHE A 399 -5.11 -23.41 -14.92
CA PHE A 399 -5.20 -23.54 -13.46
C PHE A 399 -3.88 -23.24 -12.71
N TRP A 400 -2.74 -23.56 -13.32
CA TRP A 400 -1.40 -23.40 -12.70
C TRP A 400 -0.34 -23.21 -13.79
N GLY A 401 0.76 -22.54 -13.48
CA GLY A 401 1.82 -22.18 -14.41
C GLY A 401 3.16 -21.81 -13.77
N TRP A 402 3.39 -22.22 -12.51
CA TRP A 402 4.70 -22.22 -11.85
C TRP A 402 5.39 -20.85 -11.77
N ASP A 403 4.64 -19.76 -11.86
CA ASP A 403 5.24 -18.46 -11.64
C ASP A 403 5.63 -18.28 -10.16
N PRO A 404 6.47 -17.28 -9.82
CA PRO A 404 6.95 -17.11 -8.47
C PRO A 404 5.85 -17.01 -7.40
N LYS A 405 4.67 -16.44 -7.68
CA LYS A 405 3.59 -16.35 -6.67
C LYS A 405 2.99 -17.71 -6.39
N GLU A 406 2.61 -18.41 -7.45
CA GLU A 406 2.07 -19.77 -7.38
C GLU A 406 3.06 -20.72 -6.66
N THR A 407 4.34 -20.72 -7.08
CA THR A 407 5.38 -21.58 -6.50
C THR A 407 5.60 -21.30 -5.01
N TRP A 408 5.72 -20.04 -4.61
CA TRP A 408 5.93 -19.71 -3.19
C TRP A 408 4.68 -20.01 -2.34
N SER A 409 3.47 -19.84 -2.88
CA SER A 409 2.25 -20.26 -2.17
C SER A 409 2.26 -21.76 -1.84
N LEU A 410 2.72 -22.59 -2.79
CA LEU A 410 2.85 -24.03 -2.61
C LEU A 410 3.94 -24.37 -1.57
N ILE A 411 5.08 -23.67 -1.60
CA ILE A 411 6.15 -23.84 -0.60
C ILE A 411 5.63 -23.56 0.80
N VAL A 412 4.88 -22.46 1.00
CA VAL A 412 4.28 -22.13 2.31
C VAL A 412 3.34 -23.25 2.76
N LEU A 413 2.46 -23.72 1.87
CA LEU A 413 1.51 -24.78 2.18
C LEU A 413 2.22 -26.08 2.59
N LEU A 414 3.17 -26.55 1.77
CA LEU A 414 3.92 -27.78 2.04
C LEU A 414 4.74 -27.67 3.34
N PHE A 415 5.36 -26.51 3.60
CA PHE A 415 6.12 -26.28 4.83
C PHE A 415 5.24 -26.42 6.08
N TYR A 416 4.10 -25.73 6.12
CA TYR A 416 3.22 -25.81 7.29
C TYR A 416 2.48 -27.15 7.40
N MET A 417 2.17 -27.83 6.29
CA MET A 417 1.67 -29.21 6.32
C MET A 417 2.71 -30.17 6.90
N ALA A 418 3.98 -30.06 6.51
CA ALA A 418 5.06 -30.86 7.07
C ALA A 418 5.23 -30.61 8.58
N LEU A 419 5.09 -29.35 9.03
CA LEU A 419 5.11 -29.02 10.46
C LEU A 419 3.94 -29.65 11.23
N LEU A 420 2.72 -29.57 10.70
CA LEU A 420 1.55 -30.19 11.33
C LEU A 420 1.71 -31.71 11.39
N HIS A 421 2.09 -32.33 10.27
CA HIS A 421 2.27 -33.77 10.18
C HIS A 421 3.38 -34.25 11.13
N GLY A 422 4.55 -33.62 11.10
CA GLY A 422 5.68 -33.98 11.96
C GLY A 422 5.38 -33.80 13.44
N LYS A 423 4.50 -32.85 13.80
CA LYS A 423 4.03 -32.71 15.19
C LYS A 423 3.02 -33.78 15.58
N TYR A 424 2.08 -34.11 14.70
CA TYR A 424 1.08 -35.14 14.92
C TYR A 424 1.72 -36.54 15.07
N THR A 425 2.71 -36.87 14.23
CA THR A 425 3.44 -38.15 14.28
C THR A 425 4.57 -38.16 15.31
N SER A 426 4.76 -37.08 16.07
CA SER A 426 5.84 -36.91 17.04
C SER A 426 7.27 -37.00 16.46
N TRP A 427 7.43 -36.92 15.14
CA TRP A 427 8.74 -36.81 14.47
C TRP A 427 9.47 -35.51 14.84
N ILE A 428 8.71 -34.43 15.07
CA ILE A 428 9.23 -33.13 15.50
C ILE A 428 8.89 -32.95 16.99
N ASN A 429 9.93 -32.88 17.83
CA ASN A 429 9.75 -32.58 19.25
C ASN A 429 9.18 -31.16 19.45
N THR A 430 8.56 -30.89 20.60
CA THR A 430 7.93 -29.60 20.90
C THR A 430 8.87 -28.41 20.68
N HIS A 431 10.13 -28.48 21.11
CA HIS A 431 11.07 -27.38 20.96
C HIS A 431 11.36 -27.04 19.51
N ARG A 432 11.65 -28.05 18.69
CA ARG A 432 11.84 -27.90 17.24
C ARG A 432 10.57 -27.40 16.57
N PHE A 433 9.40 -27.82 17.01
CA PHE A 433 8.11 -27.34 16.49
C PHE A 433 7.92 -25.84 16.72
N VAL A 434 8.20 -25.32 17.93
CA VAL A 434 8.10 -23.89 18.22
C VAL A 434 9.13 -23.09 17.41
N MET A 435 10.39 -23.55 17.34
CA MET A 435 11.42 -22.89 16.51
C MET A 435 11.06 -22.89 15.03
N ALA A 436 10.59 -24.02 14.50
CA ALA A 436 10.25 -24.13 13.09
C ALA A 436 8.99 -23.35 12.74
N THR A 437 8.05 -23.18 13.68
CA THR A 437 6.92 -22.26 13.50
C THR A 437 7.39 -20.81 13.42
N ALA A 438 8.31 -20.40 14.30
CA ALA A 438 8.90 -19.07 14.26
C ALA A 438 9.66 -18.83 12.94
N ALA A 439 10.36 -19.84 12.42
CA ALA A 439 11.01 -19.79 11.12
C ALA A 439 10.01 -19.79 9.94
N GLY A 440 8.91 -20.52 10.08
CA GLY A 440 7.94 -20.75 9.02
C GLY A 440 7.34 -19.48 8.44
N PHE A 441 7.16 -18.45 9.27
CA PHE A 441 6.61 -17.17 8.82
C PHE A 441 7.52 -16.45 7.80
N MET A 442 8.82 -16.78 7.76
CA MET A 442 9.71 -16.28 6.71
C MET A 442 9.27 -16.77 5.32
N THR A 443 8.68 -17.96 5.21
CA THR A 443 8.12 -18.46 3.95
C THR A 443 6.90 -17.65 3.52
N VAL A 444 6.01 -17.29 4.47
CA VAL A 444 4.84 -16.41 4.23
C VAL A 444 5.32 -15.03 3.76
N MET A 445 6.31 -14.46 4.42
CA MET A 445 6.87 -13.16 4.06
C MET A 445 7.53 -13.18 2.68
N MET A 446 8.17 -14.28 2.29
CA MET A 446 8.69 -14.45 0.93
C MET A 446 7.57 -14.52 -0.11
N ALA A 447 6.52 -15.31 0.13
CA ALA A 447 5.37 -15.41 -0.76
C ALA A 447 4.63 -14.07 -0.92
N TRP A 448 4.46 -13.34 0.19
CA TRP A 448 3.70 -12.10 0.23
C TRP A 448 4.51 -10.89 -0.25
N PHE A 449 5.64 -10.58 0.40
CA PHE A 449 6.51 -9.43 0.08
C PHE A 449 7.59 -9.78 -0.93
N GLY A 450 8.30 -10.89 -0.73
CA GLY A 450 9.47 -11.25 -1.55
C GLY A 450 9.15 -11.40 -3.04
N VAL A 451 8.05 -12.07 -3.38
CA VAL A 451 7.65 -12.19 -4.79
C VAL A 451 7.29 -10.84 -5.41
N ASN A 452 6.66 -9.93 -4.64
CA ASN A 452 6.25 -8.63 -5.14
C ASN A 452 7.46 -7.69 -5.34
N TYR A 453 8.36 -7.62 -4.36
CA TYR A 453 9.43 -6.63 -4.32
C TYR A 453 10.81 -7.13 -4.77
N ILE A 454 11.10 -8.43 -4.68
CA ILE A 454 12.42 -9.00 -5.01
C ILE A 454 12.39 -9.73 -6.35
N LEU A 455 11.47 -10.69 -6.51
CA LEU A 455 11.44 -11.50 -7.74
C LEU A 455 10.75 -10.77 -8.88
N ALA A 456 9.77 -9.92 -8.57
CA ALA A 456 9.07 -8.99 -9.45
C ALA A 456 8.78 -9.49 -10.88
N SER A 457 8.58 -10.80 -11.05
CA SER A 457 8.41 -11.48 -12.33
C SER A 457 7.14 -12.33 -12.29
N GLY A 458 6.55 -12.56 -13.46
CA GLY A 458 5.27 -13.27 -13.61
C GLY A 458 4.04 -12.35 -13.61
N LEU A 459 2.88 -12.94 -13.93
CA LEU A 459 1.60 -12.23 -14.13
C LEU A 459 1.00 -11.66 -12.83
N HIS A 460 1.52 -12.08 -11.67
CA HIS A 460 0.98 -11.78 -10.34
C HIS A 460 1.78 -10.74 -9.53
N SER A 461 2.74 -10.04 -10.15
CA SER A 461 3.55 -9.01 -9.47
C SER A 461 2.99 -7.61 -9.73
N TYR A 462 2.25 -7.06 -8.75
CA TYR A 462 1.54 -5.77 -8.87
C TYR A 462 2.08 -4.64 -7.98
N GLY A 463 3.09 -4.91 -7.14
CA GLY A 463 3.67 -3.91 -6.23
C GLY A 463 5.19 -3.92 -6.30
N PHE A 464 5.78 -2.96 -7.01
CA PHE A 464 7.23 -2.76 -7.05
C PHE A 464 7.59 -1.38 -6.45
N SER A 465 8.54 -1.39 -5.52
CA SER A 465 9.14 -0.17 -4.98
C SER A 465 10.47 -0.40 -4.27
N GLU A 466 11.29 0.64 -4.25
CA GLU A 466 12.54 0.70 -3.49
C GLU A 466 12.26 0.55 -1.97
N GLY A 467 13.03 -0.31 -1.31
CA GLY A 467 12.97 -0.54 0.14
C GLY A 467 12.32 -1.86 0.57
N GLY A 468 11.51 -2.51 -0.29
CA GLY A 468 10.88 -3.80 0.04
C GLY A 468 11.89 -4.93 0.29
N ALA A 469 12.98 -4.96 -0.49
CA ALA A 469 14.06 -5.92 -0.30
C ALA A 469 14.83 -5.70 1.02
N VAL A 470 15.10 -4.44 1.38
CA VAL A 470 15.76 -4.09 2.65
C VAL A 470 14.88 -4.46 3.84
N PHE A 471 13.57 -4.17 3.75
CA PHE A 471 12.60 -4.58 4.75
C PHE A 471 12.59 -6.10 4.95
N LEU A 472 12.45 -6.88 3.87
CA LEU A 472 12.40 -8.34 3.97
C LEU A 472 13.73 -8.92 4.48
N GLY A 473 14.87 -8.42 3.99
CA GLY A 473 16.19 -8.82 4.45
C GLY A 473 16.40 -8.53 5.93
N SER A 474 16.01 -7.34 6.40
CA SER A 474 16.06 -6.96 7.82
C SER A 474 15.17 -7.87 8.66
N PHE A 475 13.95 -8.17 8.18
CA PHE A 475 13.04 -9.09 8.84
C PHE A 475 13.64 -10.50 8.98
N PHE A 476 14.22 -11.07 7.91
CA PHE A 476 14.87 -12.39 7.95
C PHE A 476 16.08 -12.41 8.88
N LEU A 477 16.90 -11.37 8.87
CA LEU A 477 18.05 -11.25 9.77
C LEU A 477 17.61 -11.21 11.24
N ILE A 478 16.63 -10.37 11.58
CA ILE A 478 16.10 -10.25 12.94
C ILE A 478 15.46 -11.58 13.38
N GLN A 479 14.63 -12.20 12.55
CA GLN A 479 13.98 -13.47 12.88
C GLN A 479 15.00 -14.59 13.08
N THR A 480 16.01 -14.67 12.21
CA THR A 480 17.10 -15.66 12.34
C THR A 480 17.91 -15.42 13.61
N PHE A 481 18.20 -14.16 13.94
CA PHE A 481 18.87 -13.79 15.19
C PHE A 481 18.06 -14.23 16.42
N ILE A 482 16.75 -13.96 16.44
CA ILE A 482 15.86 -14.40 17.54
C ILE A 482 15.91 -15.92 17.71
N ILE A 483 15.84 -16.68 16.61
CA ILE A 483 15.88 -18.15 16.64
C ILE A 483 17.23 -18.65 17.15
N ILE A 484 18.36 -18.08 16.73
CA ILE A 484 19.69 -18.49 17.19
C ILE A 484 19.85 -18.19 18.68
N VAL A 485 19.50 -16.99 19.12
CA VAL A 485 19.69 -16.55 20.51
C VAL A 485 18.75 -17.28 21.47
N CYS A 486 17.50 -17.47 21.09
CA CYS A 486 16.48 -18.06 21.97
C CYS A 486 16.35 -19.58 21.81
N GLY A 487 16.71 -20.14 20.65
CA GLY A 487 16.50 -21.54 20.32
C GLY A 487 17.59 -22.51 20.83
N VAL A 488 18.82 -22.05 21.05
CA VAL A 488 19.96 -22.95 21.35
C VAL A 488 20.02 -23.38 22.83
N LYS A 489 19.61 -22.54 23.78
CA LYS A 489 19.74 -22.85 25.22
C LYS A 489 18.54 -22.31 25.98
N PHE A 490 17.74 -23.23 26.53
CA PHE A 490 16.53 -22.93 27.29
C PHE A 490 16.62 -23.32 28.78
N ARG A 491 15.87 -22.60 29.62
CA ARG A 491 15.71 -22.89 31.05
C ARG A 491 14.24 -22.67 31.40
N TYR A 492 13.62 -23.59 32.12
CA TYR A 492 12.28 -23.36 32.69
C TYR A 492 12.37 -22.50 33.95
N SER A 493 11.29 -21.82 34.31
CA SER A 493 11.19 -21.20 35.64
C SER A 493 11.26 -22.29 36.72
N ASN A 494 11.91 -21.98 37.84
CA ASN A 494 12.07 -22.91 38.97
C ASN A 494 10.81 -23.08 39.84
N GLU A 495 9.66 -22.56 39.39
CA GLU A 495 8.41 -22.69 40.12
C GLU A 495 7.68 -23.96 39.66
N ALA A 496 7.51 -24.87 40.63
CA ALA A 496 6.87 -26.18 40.51
C ALA A 496 5.35 -26.07 40.35
#